data_AF-A0A7Y5LAU0-F1
#
_entry.id   AF-A0A7Y5LAU0-F1
#
_cell.length_a   1.000
_cell.length_b   1.000
_cell.length_c   1.000
_cell.angle_alpha   90.00
_cell.angle_beta   90.00
_cell.angle_gamma   90.00
#
_symmetry.space_group_name_H-M   'P 1'
#
loop_
_entity.id
_entity.type
_entity.pdbx_description
1 polymer ?
#
loop_
_entity_poly.entity_id
_entity_poly.type
_entity_poly.pdbx_seq_one_letter_code
_entity_poly.pdbx_strand_id
1 'polypeptide(L)' 'MERLRDEALRFFRMAYQMQMRGKLEQAIAHYKRSLEIEPTAEAHTFLGWTYSMMGRLDEAIAQCRRAIKLDP' A
#
# COMPACT_ATOMS: atom_id res chain seq x y z
N MET A 1 3.41 -19.66 -7.94
CA MET A 1 3.53 -18.26 -8.41
C MET A 1 2.18 -17.56 -8.35
N GLU A 2 1.14 -18.06 -9.02
CA GLU A 2 -0.22 -17.45 -9.06
C GLU A 2 -0.87 -17.29 -7.67
N ARG A 3 -0.75 -18.31 -6.81
CA ARG A 3 -1.29 -18.27 -5.43
C ARG A 3 -0.70 -17.18 -4.53
N LEU A 4 0.55 -16.76 -4.78
CA LEU A 4 1.21 -15.68 -4.02
C LEU A 4 0.72 -14.31 -4.50
N ARG A 5 0.56 -14.12 -5.82
CA ARG A 5 -0.05 -12.91 -6.39
C ARG A 5 -1.48 -12.70 -5.89
N ASP A 6 -2.28 -13.76 -5.83
CA ASP A 6 -3.63 -13.70 -5.25
C ASP A 6 -3.62 -13.32 -3.77
N GLU A 7 -2.59 -13.75 -3.03
CA GLU A 7 -2.41 -13.37 -1.63
C GLU A 7 -2.05 -11.89 -1.47
N ALA A 8 -1.11 -11.38 -2.28
CA ALA A 8 -0.80 -9.95 -2.32
C ALA A 8 -2.05 -9.12 -2.61
N LEU A 9 -2.82 -9.49 -3.64
CA LEU A 9 -4.05 -8.80 -4.02
C LEU A 9 -5.11 -8.82 -2.92
N ARG A 10 -5.22 -9.91 -2.14
CA ARG A 10 -6.12 -9.97 -0.99
C ARG A 10 -5.71 -8.97 0.09
N PHE A 11 -4.43 -8.90 0.42
CA PHE A 11 -3.92 -7.92 1.38
C PHE A 11 -4.15 -6.48 0.89
N PHE A 12 -3.88 -6.21 -0.38
CA PHE A 12 -4.17 -4.90 -1.00
C PHE A 12 -5.65 -4.52 -0.87
N ARG A 13 -6.57 -5.43 -1.23
CA ARG A 13 -8.02 -5.19 -1.13
C ARG A 13 -8.48 -4.96 0.31
N MET A 14 -7.95 -5.72 1.27
CA MET A 14 -8.22 -5.50 2.70
C MET A 14 -7.72 -4.13 3.15
N ALA A 15 -6.51 -3.75 2.75
CA ALA A 15 -5.91 -2.46 3.07
C ALA A 15 -6.78 -1.31 2.57
N TYR A 16 -7.21 -1.37 1.31
CA TYR A 16 -8.09 -0.37 0.70
C TYR A 16 -9.42 -0.23 1.44
N GLN A 17 -10.06 -1.35 1.80
CA GLN A 17 -11.31 -1.31 2.57
C GLN A 17 -11.13 -0.68 3.95
N MET A 18 -10.00 -0.93 4.62
CA MET A 18 -9.68 -0.31 5.91
C MET A 18 -9.37 1.18 5.77
N GLN A 19 -8.63 1.57 4.73
CA GLN A 19 -8.34 2.96 4.40
C GLN A 19 -9.63 3.75 4.21
N MET A 20 -10.58 3.19 3.44
CA MET A 20 -11.86 3.85 3.19
C MET A 20 -12.75 3.98 4.42
N ARG A 21 -12.52 3.15 5.44
CA ARG A 21 -13.19 3.22 6.76
C ARG A 21 -12.45 4.10 7.76
N GLY A 22 -11.37 4.78 7.35
CA GLY A 22 -10.53 5.61 8.22
C GLY A 22 -9.66 4.82 9.20
N LYS A 23 -9.54 3.49 9.04
CA LYS A 23 -8.69 2.64 9.88
C LYS A 23 -7.27 2.61 9.32
N LEU A 24 -6.60 3.76 9.37
CA LEU A 24 -5.39 4.04 8.59
C LEU A 24 -4.19 3.16 9.00
N GLU A 25 -4.00 2.89 10.29
CA GLU A 25 -2.92 2.02 10.78
C GLU A 25 -3.08 0.56 10.31
N GLN A 26 -4.33 0.08 10.28
CA GLN A 26 -4.65 -1.28 9.79
C GLN A 26 -4.44 -1.36 8.28
N ALA A 27 -4.83 -0.30 7.55
CA ALA A 27 -4.56 -0.20 6.11
C ALA A 27 -3.06 -0.25 5.82
N ILE A 28 -2.24 0.50 6.56
CA ILE A 28 -0.77 0.48 6.44
C ILE A 28 -0.21 -0.93 6.61
N ALA A 29 -0.65 -1.67 7.64
CA ALA A 29 -0.18 -3.02 7.90
C ALA A 29 -0.48 -3.96 6.73
N HIS A 30 -1.70 -3.90 6.18
CA HIS A 30 -2.10 -4.73 5.06
C HIS A 30 -1.42 -4.33 3.74
N TYR A 31 -1.24 -3.03 3.45
CA TYR A 31 -0.48 -2.59 2.28
C TYR A 31 0.97 -3.06 2.34
N LYS A 32 1.62 -2.95 3.51
CA LYS A 32 2.98 -3.47 3.69
C LYS A 32 3.04 -4.97 3.44
N ARG A 33 2.07 -5.73 3.94
CA ARG A 33 2.03 -7.18 3.70
C ARG A 33 1.81 -7.53 2.23
N SER A 34 0.99 -6.77 1.50
CA SER A 34 0.88 -6.91 0.04
C SER A 34 2.22 -6.70 -0.63
N LEU A 35 2.93 -5.62 -0.26
CA LEU A 35 4.23 -5.25 -0.83
C LEU A 35 5.37 -6.21 -0.48
N GLU A 36 5.29 -6.90 0.67
CA GLU A 36 6.23 -7.98 1.03
C GLU A 36 6.10 -9.19 0.10
N ILE A 37 4.90 -9.44 -0.43
CA ILE A 37 4.62 -10.58 -1.31
C ILE A 37 4.88 -10.20 -2.77
N GLU A 38 4.31 -9.08 -3.22
CA GLU A 38 4.50 -8.55 -4.57
C GLU A 38 4.56 -7.01 -4.50
N PRO A 39 5.75 -6.42 -4.69
CA PRO A 39 5.88 -4.96 -4.78
C PRO A 39 5.18 -4.46 -6.05
N THR A 40 4.20 -3.57 -5.90
CA THR A 40 3.49 -2.93 -7.01
C THR A 40 3.45 -1.43 -6.84
N ALA A 41 3.46 -0.69 -7.95
CA ALA A 41 3.30 0.76 -7.92
C ALA A 41 1.97 1.16 -7.27
N GLU A 42 0.89 0.42 -7.55
CA GLU A 42 -0.43 0.64 -6.96
C GLU A 42 -0.39 0.55 -5.42
N ALA A 43 0.16 -0.53 -4.85
CA ALA A 43 0.20 -0.70 -3.40
C ALA A 43 1.08 0.36 -2.71
N HIS A 44 2.17 0.80 -3.35
CA HIS A 44 2.96 1.92 -2.86
C HIS A 44 2.18 3.24 -2.91
N THR A 45 1.45 3.52 -3.99
CA THR A 45 0.63 4.73 -4.14
C THR A 45 -0.43 4.83 -3.05
N PHE A 46 -1.19 3.75 -2.81
CA PHE A 46 -2.22 3.76 -1.77
C PHE A 46 -1.65 3.79 -0.35
N LEU A 47 -0.50 3.14 -0.11
CA LEU A 47 0.21 3.27 1.16
C LEU A 47 0.67 4.72 1.39
N GLY A 48 1.18 5.38 0.35
CA GLY A 48 1.56 6.78 0.38
C GLY A 48 0.38 7.70 0.67
N TRP A 49 -0.76 7.46 0.02
CA TRP A 49 -2.00 8.18 0.32
C TRP A 49 -2.44 7.96 1.78
N THR A 50 -2.37 6.73 2.28
CA THR A 50 -2.73 6.42 3.68
C THR A 50 -1.84 7.18 4.66
N TYR A 51 -0.52 7.27 4.42
CA TYR A 51 0.38 8.09 5.23
C TYR A 51 0.02 9.58 5.15
N SER A 52 -0.29 10.09 3.96
CA SER A 52 -0.72 11.48 3.77
C SER A 52 -1.98 11.83 4.58
N MET A 53 -2.98 10.94 4.62
CA MET A 53 -4.18 11.10 5.45
C MET A 53 -3.88 11.22 6.95
N MET A 54 -2.74 10.68 7.41
CA MET A 54 -2.27 10.79 8.79
C MET A 54 -1.34 11.99 9.04
N GLY A 55 -1.09 12.84 8.03
CA GLY A 55 -0.09 13.92 8.11
C GLY A 55 1.37 13.44 8.06
N ARG A 56 1.60 12.16 7.76
CA ARG A 56 2.91 11.51 7.69
C ARG A 56 3.54 11.71 6.32
N LEU A 57 3.88 12.96 6.01
CA LEU A 57 4.23 13.39 4.65
C LEU A 57 5.56 12.81 4.15
N ASP A 58 6.55 12.64 5.02
CA ASP A 58 7.84 12.08 4.63
C ASP A 58 7.70 10.60 4.19
N GLU A 59 6.91 9.81 4.94
CA GLU A 59 6.63 8.43 4.54
C GLU A 59 5.79 8.36 3.27
N ALA A 60 4.84 9.29 3.09
CA ALA A 60 4.03 9.38 1.88
C ALA A 60 4.90 9.62 0.64
N ILE A 61 5.78 10.62 0.68
CA ILE A 61 6.72 10.94 -0.41
C ILE A 61 7.62 9.76 -0.70
N ALA A 62 8.11 9.07 0.34
CA ALA A 62 8.96 7.89 0.17
C ALA A 62 8.24 6.77 -0.59
N GLN A 63 6.94 6.54 -0.35
CA GLN A 63 6.18 5.55 -1.11
C GLN A 63 5.90 5.99 -2.54
N CYS A 64 5.54 7.27 -2.77
CA CYS A 64 5.35 7.76 -4.14
C CYS A 64 6.61 7.61 -4.99
N ARG A 65 7.79 7.89 -4.43
CA ARG A 65 9.08 7.67 -5.12
C ARG A 65 9.31 6.20 -5.46
N ARG A 66 8.89 5.26 -4.60
CA ARG A 66 8.96 3.82 -4.87
C ARG A 66 8.00 3.40 -5.97
N ALA A 67 6.77 3.95 -5.98
CA ALA A 67 5.80 3.70 -7.03
C ALA A 67 6.34 4.12 -8.40
N ILE A 68 6.85 5.35 -8.52
CA ILE A 68 7.46 5.88 -9.75
C ILE A 68 8.68 5.06 -10.18
N LYS A 69 9.48 4.56 -9.23
CA LYS A 69 10.63 3.70 -9.59
C LYS A 69 10.19 2.35 -10.18
N LEU A 70 9.05 1.84 -9.75
CA LEU A 70 8.49 0.57 -10.24
C LEU A 70 7.75 0.73 -11.56
N ASP A 71 7.04 1.85 -11.72
CA ASP A 71 6.27 2.22 -12.92
C ASP A 71 6.46 3.72 -13.19
N PRO A 72 7.47 4.10 -14.02
CA PRO A 72 7.85 5.49 -14.28
C PRO A 72 6.83 6.28 -15.09
#